data_AF-A7RWS7-F1
#
_entry.id   AF-A7RWS7-F1
#
_cell.length_a   1.000
_cell.length_b   1.000
_cell.length_c   1.000
_cell.angle_alpha   90.00
_cell.angle_beta   90.00
_cell.angle_gamma   90.00
#
_symmetry.space_group_name_H-M   'P 1'
#
loop_
_entity.id
_entity.type
_entity.pdbx_description
1 polymer ?
#
loop_
_entity_poly.entity_id
_entity_poly.type
_entity_poly.pdbx_seq_one_letter_code
_entity_poly.pdbx_strand_id
1 'polypeptide(L)' 'WVSRDGEKMTSWGGAPSRSNKCACGVTGTCDNAANSCNCESNDNVWREDSGFLTDKETLP' A
#
# COMPACT_ATOMS: atom_id res chain seq x y z
N TRP A 1 -2.64 4.38 6.13
CA TRP A 1 -2.41 4.44 7.60
C TRP A 1 -2.34 5.90 8.02
N VAL A 2 -2.13 6.19 9.31
CA VAL A 2 -1.96 7.55 9.81
C VAL A 2 -0.54 7.69 10.38
N SER A 3 0.21 8.71 9.96
CA SER A 3 1.56 9.00 10.44
C SER A 3 1.57 9.55 11.87
N ARG A 4 2.74 9.62 12.50
CA ARG A 4 2.91 10.26 13.82
C ARG A 4 2.41 11.70 13.88
N ASP A 5 2.49 12.40 12.75
CA ASP A 5 2.07 13.81 12.62
C ASP A 5 0.57 13.94 12.31
N GLY A 6 -0.17 12.83 12.33
CA GLY A 6 -1.60 12.79 12.02
C GLY A 6 -1.93 12.82 10.52
N GLU A 7 -0.93 12.67 9.65
CA GLU A 7 -1.15 12.69 8.20
C GLU A 7 -1.72 11.37 7.71
N LYS A 8 -2.74 11.43 6.84
CA LYS A 8 -3.26 10.25 6.15
C LYS A 8 -2.28 9.80 5.06
N MET A 9 -1.60 8.69 5.31
CA MET A 9 -0.66 8.08 4.37
C MET A 9 -1.39 7.21 3.34
N THR A 10 -1.10 7.44 2.06
CA THR A 10 -1.77 6.83 0.90
C THR A 10 -1.05 5.61 0.32
N SER A 11 0.14 5.29 0.80
CA SER A 11 0.85 4.07 0.46
C SER A 11 0.79 3.04 1.59
N TRP A 12 0.99 1.76 1.27
CA TRP A 12 1.04 0.68 2.24
C TRP A 12 2.29 -0.18 2.06
N GLY A 13 2.64 -0.93 3.12
CA GLY A 13 3.82 -1.77 3.30
C GLY A 13 4.57 -2.16 2.02
N GLY A 14 5.88 -1.92 2.03
CA GLY A 14 6.80 -2.21 0.92
C GLY A 14 6.74 -1.22 -0.26
N ALA A 15 5.73 -0.35 -0.33
CA ALA A 15 5.69 0.74 -1.32
C ALA A 15 6.40 2.00 -0.81
N PRO A 16 6.97 2.83 -1.71
CA PRO A 16 7.46 4.16 -1.35
C PRO A 16 6.35 5.01 -0.72
N SER A 17 6.72 5.85 0.26
CA SER A 17 5.80 6.82 0.86
C SER A 17 5.09 7.66 -0.20
N ARG A 18 3.78 7.87 -0.02
CA ARG A 18 2.94 8.73 -0.88
C ARG A 18 2.86 8.28 -2.35
N SER A 19 3.28 7.05 -2.67
CA SER A 19 3.16 6.48 -4.02
C SER A 19 1.72 6.19 -4.45
N ASN A 20 0.75 6.29 -3.53
CA ASN A 20 -0.65 5.88 -3.73
C ASN A 20 -0.77 4.39 -4.15
N LYS A 21 0.20 3.57 -3.74
CA LYS A 21 0.32 2.16 -4.11
C LYS A 21 0.68 1.29 -2.91
N CYS A 22 0.40 0.01 -3.04
CA CYS A 22 0.92 -1.07 -2.21
C CYS A 22 2.14 -1.71 -2.88
N ALA A 23 2.91 -2.55 -2.18
CA ALA A 23 4.09 -3.20 -2.75
C ALA A 23 3.80 -3.87 -4.11
N CYS A 24 2.70 -4.64 -4.18
CA CYS A 24 2.30 -5.32 -5.41
C CYS A 24 2.00 -4.36 -6.56
N GLY A 25 1.49 -3.17 -6.28
CA GLY A 25 1.15 -2.17 -7.30
C GLY A 25 2.36 -1.39 -7.80
N VAL A 26 3.45 -1.40 -7.03
CA VAL A 26 4.77 -0.90 -7.44
C VAL A 26 5.45 -1.91 -8.36
N THR A 27 5.36 -3.20 -8.05
CA THR A 27 6.00 -4.28 -8.82
C THR A 27 5.13 -4.80 -9.98
N GLY A 28 3.85 -4.41 -10.05
CA GLY A 28 2.90 -4.93 -11.03
C GLY A 28 2.50 -6.38 -10.78
N THR A 29 2.65 -6.86 -9.53
CA THR A 29 2.39 -8.24 -9.12
C THR A 29 1.15 -8.38 -8.24
N CYS A 30 0.25 -7.38 -8.23
CA CYS A 30 -1.06 -7.56 -7.62
C CYS A 30 -1.85 -8.64 -8.37
N ASP A 31 -2.84 -9.24 -7.73
CA ASP A 31 -3.68 -10.27 -8.35
C ASP A 31 -4.35 -9.76 -9.64
N ASN A 32 -4.66 -8.46 -9.68
CA ASN A 32 -4.92 -7.73 -10.91
C ASN A 32 -3.81 -6.69 -11.12
N ALA A 33 -2.96 -6.89 -12.14
CA ALA A 33 -1.83 -6.01 -12.45
C ALA A 33 -2.22 -4.57 -12.83
N ALA A 34 -3.50 -4.31 -13.15
CA ALA A 34 -4.00 -2.96 -13.41
C ALA A 34 -4.25 -2.15 -12.12
N ASN A 35 -4.31 -2.80 -10.96
CA ASN A 35 -4.63 -2.16 -9.69
C ASN A 35 -3.39 -1.63 -8.96
N SER A 36 -3.59 -0.64 -8.11
CA SER A 36 -2.53 -0.07 -7.26
C SER A 36 -2.33 -0.84 -5.94
N CYS A 37 -3.34 -1.59 -5.52
CA CYS A 37 -3.35 -2.46 -4.34
C CYS A 37 -4.29 -3.64 -4.58
N ASN A 38 -4.10 -4.74 -3.83
CA ASN A 38 -5.03 -5.88 -3.90
C ASN A 38 -6.43 -5.52 -3.39
N CYS A 39 -6.55 -4.56 -2.45
CA CYS A 39 -7.84 -4.10 -1.93
C CYS A 39 -8.77 -3.46 -2.99
N GLU A 40 -8.23 -3.06 -4.15
CA GLU A 40 -9.01 -2.47 -5.25
C GLU A 40 -9.73 -3.52 -6.11
N SER A 41 -9.44 -4.82 -5.94
CA SER A 41 -9.97 -5.89 -6.81
C SER A 41 -11.50 -6.01 -6.76
N ASN A 42 -12.13 -5.75 -5.60
CA ASN A 42 -13.59 -5.76 -5.40
C ASN A 42 -14.31 -7.00 -6.00
N ASP A 43 -13.65 -8.16 -5.96
CA ASP A 43 -14.07 -9.40 -6.62
C ASP A 43 -14.67 -10.44 -5.65
N ASN A 44 -14.98 -10.03 -4.42
CA ASN A 44 -15.45 -10.89 -3.32
C ASN A 44 -14.44 -11.98 -2.90
N VAL A 45 -13.17 -11.85 -3.27
CA VAL A 45 -12.07 -12.71 -2.78
C VAL A 45 -11.31 -11.95 -1.70
N TRP A 46 -10.98 -12.62 -0.60
CA TRP A 46 -10.11 -12.05 0.43
C TRP A 46 -8.69 -11.92 -0.13
N ARG A 47 -8.15 -10.70 -0.06
CA ARG A 47 -6.78 -10.39 -0.48
C ARG A 47 -6.11 -9.54 0.57
N GLU A 48 -4.80 -9.65 0.63
CA GLU A 48 -3.98 -8.88 1.56
C GLU A 48 -2.86 -8.15 0.82
N ASP A 49 -2.48 -7.00 1.37
CA ASP A 49 -1.26 -6.27 1.02
C ASP A 49 -0.36 -6.27 2.27
N SER A 50 0.87 -6.76 2.14
CA SER A 50 1.83 -6.87 3.24
C SER A 50 3.16 -6.21 2.92
N GLY A 51 3.96 -5.91 3.95
CA GLY A 51 5.28 -5.30 3.81
C GLY A 51 5.60 -4.30 4.91
N PHE A 52 6.84 -3.81 4.93
CA PHE A 52 7.32 -2.86 5.93
C PHE A 52 7.04 -1.41 5.53
N LEU A 53 6.69 -0.58 6.51
CA LEU A 53 6.81 0.88 6.39
C LEU A 53 8.27 1.25 6.66
N THR A 54 8.93 1.91 5.73
CA THR A 54 10.39 2.14 5.78
C THR A 54 10.77 3.62 5.89
N ASP A 55 9.83 4.52 5.70
CA ASP A 55 10.03 5.95 5.86
C ASP A 55 9.96 6.36 7.34
N LYS A 56 11.13 6.41 7.96
CA LYS A 56 11.31 6.66 9.40
C LYS A 56 10.77 8.00 9.88
N GLU A 57 10.68 8.99 9.00
CA GLU A 57 10.21 10.33 9.35
C GLU A 57 8.70 10.31 9.59
N THR A 58 7.97 9.47 8.84
CA THR A 58 6.51 9.41 8.90
C THR A 58 5.96 8.24 9.70
N LEU A 59 6.79 7.28 10.13
CA LEU A 59 6.35 6.13 10.94
C LEU A 59 5.51 6.56 12.16
N PRO A 60 4.45 5.82 12.52
CA PRO A 60 3.63 6.10 13.70
C PRO A 60 4.44 6.16 15.01
#